data_AF-A0A829GJN2-F1
#
_entry.id   AF-A0A829GJN2-F1
#
_cell.length_a   1.000
_cell.length_b   1.000
_cell.length_c   1.000
_cell.angle_alpha   90.00
_cell.angle_beta   90.00
_cell.angle_gamma   90.00
#
_symmetry.space_group_name_H-M   'P 1'
#
loop_
_entity.id
_entity.type
_entity.pdbx_description
1 polymer ?
#
loop_
_entity_poly.entity_id
_entity_poly.type
_entity_poly.pdbx_seq_one_letter_code
_entity_poly.pdbx_strand_id
1 'polypeptide(L)'
;GRIAALTQQQKPSLSPLQLELNRLTKQISLIAIGLGLVFFVSAIFFVHYPVAQSFIFALGMIVAFIPEGLLPTVTLSLAQGVQRMAKKHALLKDLNSVETLGETTVICSDKTGTLTQNQMTVDHIWTPAHSFTVTGQGFVNNGQIQLDGKPIKYGTDADLDLLIRLVAFNNDTEVEPSKGSARPKILGTPTEASLVILAQKSGIDT
;
A
#
# COMPACT_ATOMS: atom_id res chain seq x y z
N GLY A 1 -1.16 -23.64 -12.60
CA GLY A 1 -2.08 -23.57 -11.43
C GLY A 1 -3.14 -22.49 -11.67
N ARG A 2 -4.35 -22.65 -11.11
CA ARG A 2 -5.49 -21.76 -11.37
C ARG A 2 -5.22 -20.29 -10.98
N ILE A 3 -4.47 -20.04 -9.91
CA ILE A 3 -4.12 -18.67 -9.45
C ILE A 3 -3.21 -17.97 -10.46
N ALA A 4 -2.14 -18.64 -10.91
CA ALA A 4 -1.22 -18.07 -11.89
C ALA A 4 -1.92 -17.71 -13.21
N ALA A 5 -2.88 -18.53 -13.64
CA ALA A 5 -3.68 -18.25 -14.84
C ALA A 5 -4.54 -16.99 -14.66
N LEU A 6 -5.19 -16.82 -13.51
CA LEU A 6 -5.99 -15.62 -13.21
C LEU A 6 -5.12 -14.35 -13.19
N THR A 7 -3.94 -14.40 -12.59
CA THR A 7 -3.03 -13.23 -12.54
C THR A 7 -2.49 -12.85 -13.92
N GLN A 8 -2.19 -13.83 -14.78
CA GLN A 8 -1.68 -13.56 -16.13
C GLN A 8 -2.76 -13.05 -17.10
N GLN A 9 -4.04 -13.37 -16.84
CA GLN A 9 -5.16 -12.92 -17.68
C GLN A 9 -5.56 -11.47 -17.41
N GLN A 10 -5.07 -10.84 -16.34
CA GLN A 10 -5.38 -9.46 -16.03
C GLN A 10 -4.69 -8.51 -17.01
N LYS A 11 -5.48 -7.81 -17.84
CA LYS A 11 -4.97 -6.79 -18.75
C LYS A 11 -4.77 -5.46 -18.02
N PRO A 12 -3.69 -4.72 -18.29
CA PRO A 12 -3.53 -3.38 -17.77
C PRO A 12 -4.64 -2.47 -18.34
N SER A 13 -5.30 -1.74 -17.45
CA SER A 13 -6.27 -0.69 -17.80
C SER A 13 -5.59 0.67 -17.83
N LEU A 14 -5.98 1.54 -18.76
CA LEU A 14 -5.52 2.92 -18.80
C LEU A 14 -6.05 3.70 -17.59
N SER A 15 -5.28 4.67 -17.11
CA SER A 15 -5.75 5.57 -16.05
C SER A 15 -6.77 6.60 -16.58
N PRO A 16 -7.62 7.17 -15.71
CA PRO A 16 -8.56 8.22 -16.10
C PRO A 16 -7.92 9.41 -16.81
N LEU A 17 -6.78 9.92 -16.32
CA LEU A 17 -6.01 11.00 -16.94
C LEU A 17 -5.45 10.57 -18.29
N GLN A 18 -4.99 9.33 -18.45
CA GLN A 18 -4.57 8.84 -19.76
C GLN A 18 -5.74 8.81 -20.76
N LEU A 19 -6.93 8.44 -20.32
CA LEU A 19 -8.13 8.47 -21.16
C LEU A 19 -8.47 9.92 -21.58
N GLU A 20 -8.43 10.86 -20.64
CA GLU A 20 -8.69 12.28 -20.92
C GLU A 20 -7.60 12.90 -21.80
N LEU A 21 -6.32 12.64 -21.54
CA LEU A 21 -5.22 13.11 -22.39
C LEU A 21 -5.32 12.55 -23.80
N ASN A 22 -5.73 11.29 -23.97
CA ASN A 22 -5.98 10.72 -25.30
C ASN A 22 -7.15 11.39 -26.02
N ARG A 23 -8.22 11.75 -25.30
CA ARG A 23 -9.36 12.50 -25.86
C ARG A 23 -8.93 13.91 -26.26
N LEU A 24 -8.25 14.64 -25.37
CA LEU A 24 -7.75 15.98 -25.62
C LEU A 24 -6.77 16.01 -26.80
N THR A 25 -5.82 15.07 -26.84
CA THR A 25 -4.86 14.97 -27.96
C THR A 25 -5.59 14.77 -29.28
N LYS A 26 -6.58 13.86 -29.34
CA LYS A 26 -7.37 13.64 -30.56
C LYS A 26 -8.16 14.88 -30.97
N GLN A 27 -8.81 15.57 -30.02
CA GLN A 27 -9.56 16.79 -30.28
C GLN A 27 -8.66 17.89 -30.84
N ILE A 28 -7.52 18.14 -30.19
CA ILE A 28 -6.57 19.17 -30.60
C ILE A 28 -5.96 18.84 -31.97
N SER A 29 -5.59 17.59 -32.23
CA SER A 29 -5.09 17.18 -33.55
C SER A 29 -6.13 17.40 -34.65
N LEU A 30 -7.40 17.09 -34.40
CA LEU A 30 -8.47 17.27 -35.38
C LEU A 30 -8.71 18.77 -35.66
N ILE A 31 -8.71 19.60 -34.62
CA ILE A 31 -8.81 21.06 -34.74
C ILE A 31 -7.60 21.63 -35.51
N ALA A 32 -6.38 21.22 -35.17
CA ALA A 32 -5.16 21.68 -35.82
C ALA A 32 -5.14 21.33 -37.30
N ILE A 33 -5.51 20.10 -37.68
CA ILE A 33 -5.62 19.69 -39.09
C ILE A 33 -6.72 20.48 -39.80
N GLY A 34 -7.88 20.67 -39.18
CA GLY A 34 -8.98 21.46 -39.75
C GLY A 34 -8.57 22.91 -40.02
N LEU A 35 -7.95 23.58 -39.04
CA LEU A 35 -7.41 24.93 -39.21
C LEU A 35 -6.29 24.98 -40.24
N GLY A 36 -5.40 23.99 -40.25
CA GLY A 36 -4.33 23.85 -41.24
C GLY A 36 -4.87 23.79 -42.67
N LEU A 37 -5.92 23.00 -42.90
CA LEU A 37 -6.59 22.93 -44.20
C LEU A 37 -7.24 24.26 -44.58
N VAL A 38 -7.89 24.94 -43.64
CA VAL A 38 -8.48 26.28 -43.87
C VAL A 38 -7.40 27.29 -44.25
N PHE A 39 -6.26 27.29 -43.56
CA PHE A 39 -5.12 28.17 -43.90
C PHE A 39 -4.48 27.80 -45.23
N PHE A 40 -4.37 26.51 -45.56
CA PHE A 40 -3.86 26.06 -46.85
C PHE A 40 -4.71 26.58 -48.01
N VAL A 41 -6.03 26.39 -47.93
CA VAL A 41 -6.98 26.88 -48.94
C VAL A 41 -6.92 28.41 -48.99
N SER A 42 -6.91 29.08 -47.85
CA SER A 42 -6.88 30.55 -47.81
C SER A 42 -5.59 31.14 -48.42
N ALA A 43 -4.44 30.50 -48.18
CA ALA A 43 -3.16 30.91 -48.75
C ALA A 43 -3.15 30.80 -50.28
N ILE A 44 -3.80 29.78 -50.84
CA ILE A 44 -3.92 29.60 -52.30
C ILE A 44 -4.88 30.63 -52.90
N PHE A 45 -6.08 30.77 -52.34
CA PHE A 45 -7.16 31.53 -52.99
C PHE A 45 -7.19 33.03 -52.65
N PHE A 46 -6.78 33.43 -51.45
CA PHE A 46 -6.81 34.84 -51.04
C PHE A 46 -5.43 35.49 -51.11
N VAL A 47 -4.38 34.78 -50.70
CA VAL A 47 -3.00 35.30 -50.69
C VAL A 47 -2.27 35.05 -52.02
N HIS A 48 -2.74 34.07 -52.81
CA HIS A 48 -2.15 33.68 -54.10
C HIS A 48 -0.72 33.13 -53.97
N TYR A 49 -0.43 32.43 -52.87
CA TYR A 49 0.84 31.73 -52.70
C TYR A 49 0.95 30.49 -53.59
N PRO A 50 2.15 30.17 -54.12
CA PRO A 50 2.41 28.88 -54.77
C PRO A 50 2.00 27.71 -53.87
N VAL A 51 1.51 26.62 -54.45
CA VAL A 51 1.00 25.45 -53.70
C VAL A 51 2.03 24.92 -52.69
N ALA A 52 3.31 24.84 -53.09
CA ALA A 52 4.38 24.41 -52.21
C ALA A 52 4.58 25.34 -51.00
N GLN A 53 4.50 26.66 -51.20
CA GLN A 53 4.62 27.64 -50.12
C GLN A 53 3.40 27.62 -49.19
N SER A 54 2.20 27.47 -49.76
CA SER A 54 0.96 27.29 -49.00
C SER A 54 0.99 26.03 -48.13
N PHE A 55 1.56 24.94 -48.65
CA PHE A 55 1.71 23.68 -47.90
C PHE A 55 2.66 23.83 -46.71
N ILE A 56 3.83 24.45 -46.92
CA ILE A 56 4.79 24.73 -45.84
C ILE A 56 4.16 25.63 -44.77
N PHE A 57 3.41 26.65 -45.20
CA PHE A 57 2.69 27.55 -44.28
C PHE A 57 1.66 26.79 -43.43
N ALA A 58 0.82 25.97 -44.05
CA ALA A 58 -0.19 25.18 -43.36
C ALA A 58 0.44 24.18 -42.37
N LEU A 59 1.56 23.54 -42.74
CA LEU A 59 2.30 22.65 -41.85
C LEU A 59 2.82 23.41 -40.62
N GLY A 60 3.38 24.61 -40.81
CA GLY A 60 3.83 25.47 -39.72
C GLY A 60 2.70 25.84 -38.76
N MET A 61 1.50 26.13 -39.29
CA MET A 61 0.32 26.39 -38.47
C MET A 61 -0.12 25.15 -37.68
N ILE A 62 -0.12 23.97 -38.29
CA ILE A 62 -0.48 22.71 -37.61
C ILE A 62 0.47 22.46 -36.42
N VAL A 63 1.78 22.57 -36.64
CA VAL A 63 2.79 22.38 -35.59
C VAL A 63 2.62 23.41 -34.47
N ALA A 64 2.33 24.68 -34.81
CA ALA A 64 2.11 25.73 -33.83
C ALA A 64 0.90 25.48 -32.90
N PHE A 65 -0.11 24.72 -33.36
CA PHE A 65 -1.31 24.41 -32.57
C PHE A 65 -1.22 23.11 -31.77
N ILE A 66 -0.22 22.24 -32.01
CA ILE A 66 -0.06 21.00 -31.27
C ILE A 66 0.71 21.27 -29.96
N PRO A 67 0.15 20.93 -28.78
CA PRO A 67 0.77 21.22 -27.49
C PRO A 67 1.82 20.15 -27.12
N GLU A 68 2.98 20.21 -27.77
CA GLU A 68 4.07 19.25 -27.58
C GLU A 68 4.58 19.18 -26.13
N GLY A 69 4.42 20.27 -25.37
CA GLY A 69 4.83 20.35 -23.96
C GLY A 69 3.91 19.63 -22.96
N LEU A 70 2.69 19.26 -23.36
CA LEU A 70 1.68 18.72 -22.42
C LEU A 70 2.14 17.41 -21.78
N LEU A 71 2.59 16.43 -22.59
CA LEU A 71 2.96 15.10 -22.10
C LEU A 71 4.16 15.15 -21.13
N PRO A 72 5.27 15.86 -21.44
CA PRO A 72 6.38 16.02 -20.51
C PRO A 72 5.97 16.69 -19.19
N THR A 73 5.14 17.74 -19.24
CA THR A 73 4.69 18.45 -18.04
C THR A 73 3.86 17.56 -17.13
N VAL A 74 2.94 16.77 -17.68
CA VAL A 74 2.15 15.80 -16.90
C VAL A 74 3.05 14.76 -16.27
N THR A 75 3.98 14.19 -17.03
CA THR A 75 4.92 13.16 -16.55
C THR A 75 5.78 13.70 -15.40
N LEU A 76 6.28 14.93 -15.54
CA LEU A 76 7.07 15.60 -14.50
C LEU A 76 6.23 15.82 -13.23
N SER A 77 4.99 16.26 -13.38
CA SER A 77 4.07 16.46 -12.25
C SER A 77 3.79 15.14 -11.51
N LEU A 78 3.53 14.05 -12.24
CA LEU A 78 3.34 12.72 -11.65
C LEU A 78 4.60 12.21 -10.95
N ALA A 79 5.78 12.40 -11.55
CA ALA A 79 7.06 12.02 -10.96
C ALA A 79 7.32 12.74 -9.63
N GLN A 80 7.03 14.05 -9.55
CA GLN A 80 7.09 14.80 -8.30
C GLN A 80 6.10 14.24 -7.26
N GLY A 81 4.90 13.84 -7.69
CA GLY A 81 3.92 13.16 -6.84
C GLY A 81 4.46 11.84 -6.27
N VAL A 82 5.02 10.97 -7.11
CA VAL A 82 5.65 9.70 -6.69
C VAL A 82 6.76 9.97 -5.67
N GLN A 83 7.63 10.95 -5.93
CA GLN A 83 8.72 11.28 -5.02
C GLN A 83 8.22 11.74 -3.64
N ARG A 84 7.12 12.52 -3.60
CA ARG A 84 6.49 12.94 -2.34
C ARG A 84 5.88 11.76 -1.57
N MET A 85 5.28 10.80 -2.28
CA MET A 85 4.68 9.60 -1.68
C MET A 85 5.75 8.63 -1.16
N ALA A 86 6.86 8.48 -1.87
CA ALA A 86 7.99 7.65 -1.43
C ALA A 86 8.58 8.13 -0.10
N LYS A 87 8.66 9.46 0.11
CA LYS A 87 9.05 10.07 1.40
C LYS A 87 8.09 9.75 2.56
N LYS A 88 6.87 9.30 2.26
CA LYS A 88 5.84 8.87 3.21
C LYS A 88 5.69 7.34 3.27
N HIS A 89 6.74 6.60 2.93
CA HIS A 89 6.77 5.13 2.91
C HIS A 89 5.79 4.47 1.92
N ALA A 90 5.31 5.19 0.91
CA ALA A 90 4.50 4.65 -0.17
C ALA A 90 5.31 4.58 -1.46
N LEU A 91 5.80 3.39 -1.80
CA LEU A 91 6.56 3.15 -3.04
C LEU A 91 5.61 2.79 -4.18
N LEU A 92 5.46 3.69 -5.15
CA LEU A 92 4.67 3.43 -6.37
C LEU A 92 5.55 2.84 -7.46
N LYS A 93 5.06 1.78 -8.11
CA LYS A 93 5.75 1.11 -9.23
C LYS A 93 5.47 1.75 -10.59
N ASP A 94 4.37 2.49 -10.70
CA ASP A 94 3.92 3.19 -11.91
C ASP A 94 3.56 4.64 -11.54
N LEU A 95 3.91 5.59 -12.41
CA LEU A 95 3.60 7.01 -12.24
C LEU A 95 2.10 7.29 -12.25
N ASN A 96 1.33 6.55 -13.07
CA ASN A 96 -0.12 6.74 -13.20
C ASN A 96 -0.85 6.34 -11.92
N SER A 97 -0.25 5.50 -11.08
CA SER A 97 -0.84 5.08 -9.81
C SER A 97 -1.02 6.22 -8.82
N VAL A 98 -0.27 7.34 -8.94
CA VAL A 98 -0.46 8.52 -8.08
C VAL A 98 -1.84 9.13 -8.30
N GLU A 99 -2.26 9.19 -9.55
CA GLU A 99 -3.55 9.75 -9.96
C GLU A 99 -4.70 8.82 -9.55
N THR A 100 -4.61 7.53 -9.88
CA THR A 100 -5.62 6.54 -9.48
C THR A 100 -5.81 6.47 -7.96
N LEU A 101 -4.74 6.67 -7.19
CA LEU A 101 -4.84 6.74 -5.73
C LEU A 101 -5.64 7.96 -5.26
N GLY A 102 -5.51 9.10 -5.97
CA GLY A 102 -6.30 10.31 -5.71
C GLY A 102 -7.79 10.14 -5.97
N GLU A 103 -8.15 9.26 -6.91
CA GLU A 103 -9.55 8.94 -7.25
C GLU A 103 -10.11 7.70 -6.53
N THR A 104 -9.35 7.13 -5.57
CA THR A 104 -9.78 5.91 -4.88
C THR A 104 -11.01 6.18 -4.01
N THR A 105 -12.11 5.49 -4.31
CA THR A 105 -13.39 5.59 -3.57
C THR A 105 -13.60 4.44 -2.58
N VAL A 106 -12.93 3.30 -2.79
CA VAL A 106 -13.02 2.11 -1.94
C VAL A 106 -11.63 1.57 -1.66
N ILE A 107 -11.33 1.32 -0.38
CA ILE A 107 -10.08 0.68 0.05
C ILE A 107 -10.41 -0.71 0.60
N CYS A 108 -10.04 -1.74 -0.16
CA CYS A 108 -10.04 -3.11 0.31
C CYS A 108 -8.68 -3.41 0.94
N SER A 109 -8.64 -3.49 2.27
CA SER A 109 -7.42 -3.76 3.03
C SER A 109 -7.47 -5.13 3.68
N ASP A 110 -6.36 -5.86 3.68
CA ASP A 110 -6.24 -7.10 4.43
C ASP A 110 -6.10 -6.80 5.93
N LYS A 111 -6.57 -7.70 6.80
CA LYS A 111 -6.49 -7.48 8.26
C LYS A 111 -5.09 -7.80 8.79
N THR A 112 -4.59 -8.98 8.47
CA THR A 112 -3.39 -9.53 9.11
C THR A 112 -2.15 -8.95 8.46
N GLY A 113 -1.34 -8.23 9.24
CA GLY A 113 -0.09 -7.62 8.73
C GLY A 113 -0.27 -6.29 7.99
N THR A 114 -1.52 -5.81 7.81
CA THR A 114 -1.81 -4.46 7.31
C THR A 114 -2.54 -3.62 8.36
N LEU A 115 -3.78 -3.99 8.73
CA LEU A 115 -4.51 -3.30 9.82
C LEU A 115 -4.01 -3.68 11.21
N THR A 116 -3.49 -4.89 11.35
CA THR A 116 -2.93 -5.44 12.58
C THR A 116 -1.44 -5.68 12.43
N GLN A 117 -0.69 -5.63 13.54
CA GLN A 117 0.76 -5.84 13.53
C GLN A 117 1.17 -7.30 13.27
N ASN A 118 0.21 -8.21 13.04
CA ASN A 118 0.41 -9.66 12.97
C ASN A 118 1.21 -10.20 14.17
N GLN A 119 0.92 -9.66 15.35
CA GLN A 119 1.51 -10.04 16.62
C GLN A 119 0.38 -10.50 17.51
N MET A 120 0.16 -11.80 17.58
CA MET A 120 -0.85 -12.36 18.48
C MET A 120 -0.38 -12.15 19.92
N THR A 121 -1.26 -11.66 20.77
CA THR A 121 -0.95 -11.29 22.15
C THR A 121 -2.13 -11.69 23.02
N VAL A 122 -1.84 -12.37 24.13
CA VAL A 122 -2.84 -12.64 25.16
C VAL A 122 -3.08 -11.33 25.92
N ASP A 123 -4.34 -10.90 25.97
CA ASP A 123 -4.78 -9.65 26.59
C ASP A 123 -5.58 -9.91 27.90
N HIS A 124 -6.36 -10.99 27.92
CA HIS A 124 -7.18 -11.38 29.07
C HIS A 124 -7.06 -12.88 29.36
N ILE A 125 -7.10 -13.23 30.64
CA ILE A 125 -7.16 -14.61 31.14
C ILE A 125 -8.37 -14.72 32.06
N TRP A 126 -9.12 -15.80 31.94
CA TRP A 126 -10.30 -16.05 32.75
C TRP A 126 -10.16 -17.39 33.45
N THR A 127 -10.31 -17.39 34.77
CA THR A 127 -10.43 -18.57 35.62
C THR A 127 -11.81 -18.57 36.29
N PRO A 128 -12.24 -19.70 36.89
CA PRO A 128 -13.49 -19.72 37.65
C PRO A 128 -13.54 -18.69 38.77
N ALA A 129 -12.39 -18.37 39.38
CA ALA A 129 -12.29 -17.44 40.49
C ALA A 129 -12.13 -15.97 40.05
N HIS A 130 -11.36 -15.71 38.99
CA HIS A 130 -10.88 -14.36 38.68
C HIS A 130 -10.77 -14.08 37.17
N SER A 131 -10.77 -12.80 36.81
CA SER A 131 -10.40 -12.32 35.48
C SER A 131 -9.13 -11.48 35.59
N PHE A 132 -8.13 -11.84 34.79
CA PHE A 132 -6.83 -11.17 34.76
C PHE A 132 -6.67 -10.42 33.45
N THR A 133 -5.93 -9.31 33.50
CA THR A 133 -5.46 -8.58 32.33
C THR A 133 -3.96 -8.81 32.14
N VAL A 134 -3.51 -8.82 30.90
CA VAL A 134 -2.10 -9.04 30.55
C VAL A 134 -1.60 -7.83 29.80
N THR A 135 -0.63 -7.13 30.36
CA THR A 135 -0.03 -5.98 29.69
C THR A 135 1.12 -6.39 28.77
N GLY A 136 1.56 -5.44 27.93
CA GLY A 136 2.66 -5.64 26.98
C GLY A 136 2.18 -6.31 25.69
N GLN A 137 2.76 -5.89 24.57
CA GLN A 137 2.38 -6.35 23.23
C GLN A 137 3.56 -6.96 22.50
N GLY A 138 3.24 -7.84 21.56
CA GLY A 138 4.22 -8.47 20.70
C GLY A 138 4.84 -9.73 21.30
N PHE A 139 5.79 -10.29 20.55
CA PHE A 139 6.49 -11.52 20.92
C PHE A 139 7.71 -11.24 21.81
N VAL A 140 7.53 -10.39 22.82
CA VAL A 140 8.58 -9.96 23.74
C VAL A 140 8.04 -9.92 25.18
N ASN A 141 8.88 -10.24 26.15
CA ASN A 141 8.55 -10.17 27.57
C ASN A 141 8.64 -8.72 28.09
N ASN A 142 7.63 -7.89 27.78
CA ASN A 142 7.58 -6.46 28.10
C ASN A 142 6.35 -6.07 28.95
N GLY A 143 5.76 -7.00 29.68
CA GLY A 143 4.54 -6.76 30.44
C GLY A 143 4.34 -7.77 31.55
N GLN A 144 3.17 -7.74 32.18
CA GLN A 144 2.87 -8.53 33.37
C GLN A 144 1.38 -8.86 33.46
N ILE A 145 1.06 -9.91 34.20
CA ILE A 145 -0.31 -10.31 34.52
C ILE A 145 -0.80 -9.44 35.68
N GLN A 146 -2.05 -8.99 35.63
CA GLN A 146 -2.66 -8.13 36.63
C GLN A 146 -4.04 -8.66 37.04
N LEU A 147 -4.36 -8.50 38.33
CA LEU A 147 -5.68 -8.68 38.90
C LEU A 147 -6.14 -7.33 39.45
N ASP A 148 -7.30 -6.84 39.03
CA ASP A 148 -7.84 -5.52 39.41
C ASP A 148 -6.82 -4.37 39.26
N GLY A 149 -6.04 -4.42 38.16
CA GLY A 149 -5.00 -3.43 37.85
C GLY A 149 -3.71 -3.53 38.70
N LYS A 150 -3.60 -4.54 39.56
CA LYS A 150 -2.40 -4.78 40.37
C LYS A 150 -1.60 -5.96 39.82
N PRO A 151 -0.27 -5.85 39.68
CA PRO A 151 0.57 -6.94 39.22
C PRO A 151 0.45 -8.15 40.14
N ILE A 152 0.25 -9.33 39.54
CA ILE A 152 0.21 -10.60 40.24
C ILE A 152 1.36 -11.48 39.75
N LYS A 153 1.96 -12.23 40.66
CA LYS A 153 3.07 -13.14 40.35
C LYS A 153 2.58 -14.57 40.32
N TYR A 154 3.25 -15.41 39.55
CA TYR A 154 3.07 -16.85 39.65
C TYR A 154 3.28 -17.32 41.12
N GLY A 155 2.43 -18.21 41.61
CA GLY A 155 2.42 -18.71 42.99
C GLY A 155 1.33 -18.13 43.90
N THR A 156 0.56 -17.14 43.43
CA THR A 156 -0.46 -16.46 44.26
C THR A 156 -1.89 -16.93 44.02
N ASP A 157 -2.20 -17.53 42.86
CA ASP A 157 -3.52 -18.04 42.51
C ASP A 157 -3.37 -19.41 41.84
N ALA A 158 -3.98 -20.44 42.44
CA ALA A 158 -3.79 -21.83 42.03
C ALA A 158 -4.34 -22.12 40.62
N ASP A 159 -5.42 -21.45 40.22
CA ASP A 159 -6.03 -21.65 38.91
C ASP A 159 -5.18 -21.00 37.81
N LEU A 160 -4.67 -19.79 38.08
CA LEU A 160 -3.73 -19.11 37.18
C LEU A 160 -2.44 -19.92 37.02
N ASP A 161 -1.88 -20.43 38.12
CA ASP A 161 -0.64 -21.21 38.09
C ASP A 161 -0.79 -22.51 37.27
N LEU A 162 -1.93 -23.20 37.40
CA LEU A 162 -2.24 -24.38 36.61
C LEU A 162 -2.34 -24.03 35.12
N LEU A 163 -3.06 -22.96 34.77
CA LEU A 163 -3.20 -22.51 33.39
C LEU A 163 -1.85 -22.15 32.77
N ILE A 164 -1.02 -21.40 33.51
CA ILE A 164 0.32 -20.99 33.07
C ILE A 164 1.23 -22.21 32.84
N ARG A 165 1.19 -23.22 33.72
CA ARG A 165 1.91 -24.48 33.48
C ARG A 165 1.43 -25.19 32.22
N LEU A 166 0.11 -25.27 32.02
CA LEU A 166 -0.46 -25.95 30.85
C LEU A 166 -0.01 -25.28 29.55
N VAL A 167 -0.03 -23.95 29.47
CA VAL A 167 0.40 -23.23 28.26
C VAL A 167 1.90 -23.27 28.03
N ALA A 168 2.71 -23.43 29.09
CA ALA A 168 4.15 -23.61 28.98
C ALA A 168 4.54 -25.01 28.44
N PHE A 169 3.83 -26.06 28.83
CA PHE A 169 4.14 -27.44 28.41
C PHE A 169 3.40 -27.90 27.16
N ASN A 170 2.19 -27.41 26.91
CA ASN A 170 1.38 -27.81 25.77
C ASN A 170 1.62 -26.87 24.58
N ASN A 171 2.87 -26.79 24.13
CA ASN A 171 3.31 -25.86 23.12
C ASN A 171 4.48 -26.44 22.31
N ASP A 172 4.40 -26.37 20.98
CA ASP A 172 5.45 -26.82 20.06
C ASP A 172 6.20 -25.64 19.41
N THR A 173 6.00 -24.42 19.91
CA THR A 173 6.58 -23.19 19.38
C THR A 173 7.73 -22.67 20.23
N GLU A 174 8.82 -22.31 19.57
CA GLU A 174 9.97 -21.64 20.20
C GLU A 174 10.02 -20.16 19.78
N VAL A 175 10.26 -19.27 20.74
CA VAL A 175 10.41 -17.84 20.51
C VAL A 175 11.85 -17.43 20.83
N GLU A 176 12.66 -17.22 19.79
CA GLU A 176 14.03 -16.74 19.95
C GLU A 176 14.02 -15.23 20.26
N PRO A 177 14.67 -14.80 21.37
CA PRO A 177 14.80 -13.38 21.69
C PRO A 177 15.50 -12.63 20.57
N SER A 178 14.98 -11.45 20.23
CA SER A 178 15.64 -10.61 19.23
C SER A 178 17.01 -10.15 19.72
N LYS A 179 18.04 -10.34 18.88
CA LYS A 179 19.34 -9.69 19.07
C LYS A 179 19.27 -8.26 18.52
N GLY A 180 19.06 -7.29 19.41
CA GLY A 180 19.03 -5.86 19.05
C GLY A 180 17.65 -5.38 18.60
N SER A 181 17.57 -4.65 17.48
CA SER A 181 16.34 -4.03 16.95
C SER A 181 15.53 -4.93 16.00
N ALA A 182 15.92 -6.19 15.82
CA ALA A 182 15.21 -7.12 14.94
C ALA A 182 13.86 -7.55 15.55
N ARG A 183 12.97 -8.12 14.72
CA ARG A 183 11.76 -8.78 15.23
C ARG A 183 12.13 -10.14 15.83
N PRO A 184 11.46 -10.60 16.90
CA PRO A 184 11.64 -11.95 17.45
C PRO A 184 11.40 -12.99 16.36
N LYS A 185 12.22 -14.04 16.34
CA LYS A 185 12.06 -15.14 15.41
C LYS A 185 11.18 -16.20 16.07
N ILE A 186 10.09 -16.55 15.40
CA ILE A 186 9.12 -17.53 15.87
C ILE A 186 9.29 -18.80 15.04
N LEU A 187 9.50 -19.92 15.71
CA LEU A 187 9.51 -21.25 15.10
C LEU A 187 8.24 -21.97 15.56
N GLY A 188 7.15 -21.79 14.82
CA GLY A 188 5.85 -22.36 15.18
C GLY A 188 4.70 -21.43 14.79
N THR A 189 3.61 -21.44 15.55
CA THR A 189 2.42 -20.62 15.25
C THR A 189 2.39 -19.32 16.06
N PRO A 190 1.86 -18.20 15.51
CA PRO A 190 1.69 -16.97 16.26
C PRO A 190 0.85 -17.13 17.54
N THR A 191 -0.14 -18.02 17.51
CA THR A 191 -1.01 -18.31 18.66
C THR A 191 -0.20 -18.93 19.79
N GLU A 192 0.55 -19.98 19.50
CA GLU A 192 1.38 -20.65 20.49
C GLU A 192 2.53 -19.76 20.97
N ALA A 193 3.15 -18.98 20.09
CA ALA A 193 4.16 -17.99 20.49
C ALA A 193 3.60 -16.99 21.51
N SER A 194 2.34 -16.57 21.37
CA SER A 194 1.70 -15.66 22.33
C SER A 194 1.53 -16.29 23.72
N LEU A 195 1.36 -17.62 23.77
CA LEU A 195 1.25 -18.40 25.00
C LEU A 195 2.61 -18.61 25.68
N VAL A 196 3.68 -18.84 24.91
CA VAL A 196 5.06 -18.87 25.42
C VAL A 196 5.40 -17.54 26.09
N ILE A 197 5.11 -16.43 25.41
CA ILE A 197 5.35 -15.08 25.95
C ILE A 197 4.51 -14.82 27.20
N LEU A 198 3.28 -15.35 27.27
CA LEU A 198 2.48 -15.27 28.48
C LEU A 198 3.16 -16.00 29.66
N ALA A 199 3.68 -17.20 29.43
CA ALA A 199 4.42 -17.95 30.45
C ALA A 199 5.67 -17.18 30.91
N GLN A 200 6.43 -16.59 29.98
CA GLN A 200 7.58 -15.74 30.32
C GLN A 200 7.18 -14.49 31.14
N LYS A 201 6.04 -13.85 30.83
CA LYS A 201 5.51 -12.70 31.59
C LYS A 201 5.07 -13.09 33.02
N SER A 202 4.74 -14.35 33.25
CA SER A 202 4.41 -14.86 34.59
C SER A 202 5.65 -15.15 35.46
N GLY A 203 6.83 -15.19 34.85
CA GLY A 203 8.11 -15.48 35.51
C GLY A 203 8.60 -16.92 35.35
N ILE A 204 7.97 -17.74 34.50
CA ILE A 204 8.46 -19.08 34.15
C ILE A 204 9.42 -18.97 32.97
N ASP A 205 10.58 -19.61 33.09
CA ASP A 205 11.53 -19.75 31.98
C ASP A 205 11.06 -20.90 31.08
N THR A 206 10.79 -20.58 29.81
CA THR A 206 10.27 -21.50 28.78
C THR A 206 11.11 -21.40 27.53
#